data_AF-A0A6I1KKF3-F1
#
_entry.id   AF-A0A6I1KKF3-F1
#
_cell.length_a   1.000
_cell.length_b   1.000
_cell.length_c   1.000
_cell.angle_alpha   90.00
_cell.angle_beta   90.00
_cell.angle_gamma   90.00
#
_symmetry.space_group_name_H-M   'P 1'
#
loop_
_entity.id
_entity.type
_entity.pdbx_description
1 polymer ?
#
loop_
_entity_poly.entity_id
_entity_poly.type
_entity_poly.pdbx_seq_one_letter_code
_entity_poly.pdbx_strand_id
1 'polypeptide(L)' 'MLDPDIPEENQRVFFEAENASCDEIRWKLNGELLPPGDKGRRWAPRPGRYELALSDITGKTQDTVSFEVRGIATANDVR' A
#
# COMPACT_ATOMS: atom_id res chain seq x y z
N MET A 1 -11.41 6.29 27.94
CA MET A 1 -11.81 6.93 26.67
C MET A 1 -11.03 6.21 25.60
N LEU A 2 -11.72 5.54 24.68
CA LEU A 2 -11.11 4.86 23.53
C LEU A 2 -11.08 5.92 22.44
N ASP A 3 -9.93 6.53 22.16
CA ASP A 3 -9.77 7.56 21.14
C ASP A 3 -10.16 6.99 19.76
N PRO A 4 -11.29 7.40 19.17
CA PRO A 4 -11.63 7.05 17.79
C PRO A 4 -11.08 8.13 16.84
N ASP A 5 -10.86 7.70 15.60
CA ASP A 5 -10.79 8.56 14.41
C ASP A 5 -9.52 9.39 14.18
N ILE A 6 -8.42 8.73 13.79
CA ILE A 6 -7.65 9.31 12.67
C ILE A 6 -8.58 9.20 11.45
N PRO A 7 -8.99 10.30 10.80
CA PRO A 7 -9.83 10.24 9.59
C PRO A 7 -9.25 9.24 8.58
N GLU A 8 -10.08 8.47 7.85
CA GLU A 8 -9.59 7.47 6.88
C GLU A 8 -8.57 8.05 5.88
N GLU A 9 -8.71 9.32 5.53
CA GLU A 9 -7.78 10.08 4.70
C GLU A 9 -6.37 10.25 5.31
N ASN A 10 -6.28 10.22 6.64
CA ASN A 10 -5.05 10.34 7.41
C ASN A 10 -4.48 8.96 7.79
N GLN A 11 -5.21 7.87 7.55
CA GLN A 11 -4.74 6.49 7.71
C GLN A 11 -4.11 5.95 6.42
N ARG A 12 -3.32 6.75 5.69
CA ARG A 12 -2.65 6.27 4.46
C ARG A 12 -1.24 5.79 4.74
N VAL A 13 -0.90 4.67 4.11
CA VAL A 13 0.47 4.18 4.03
C VAL A 13 1.04 4.67 2.70
N PHE A 14 2.20 5.30 2.77
CA PHE A 14 2.93 5.78 1.61
C PHE A 14 4.05 4.80 1.26
N PHE A 15 4.04 4.29 0.03
CA PHE A 15 5.13 3.46 -0.47
C PHE A 15 6.22 4.33 -1.10
N GLU A 16 7.45 4.14 -0.65
CA GLU A 16 8.63 4.87 -1.10
C GLU A 16 9.72 3.89 -1.52
N ALA A 17 10.50 4.28 -2.53
CA ALA A 17 11.64 3.53 -3.02
C ALA A 17 12.82 4.49 -3.17
N GLU A 18 13.98 4.11 -2.65
CA GLU A 18 15.20 4.90 -2.77
C GLU A 18 15.75 4.80 -4.20
N ASN A 19 16.25 5.92 -4.74
CA ASN A 19 16.88 5.99 -6.07
C ASN A 19 15.97 5.56 -7.25
N ALA A 20 14.66 5.57 -7.07
CA ALA A 20 13.69 5.22 -8.12
C ALA A 20 12.83 6.42 -8.53
N SER A 21 12.82 6.76 -9.82
CA SER A 21 11.86 7.72 -10.35
C SER A 21 10.47 7.07 -10.41
N CYS A 22 9.42 7.83 -10.06
CA CYS A 22 8.05 7.31 -10.03
C CYS A 22 7.56 6.73 -11.37
N ASP A 23 8.14 7.22 -12.48
CA ASP A 23 7.82 6.76 -13.83
C ASP A 23 8.44 5.39 -14.17
N GLU A 24 9.54 5.05 -13.50
CA GLU A 24 10.39 3.88 -13.78
C GLU A 24 10.02 2.65 -12.96
N ILE A 25 9.13 2.81 -11.98
CA ILE A 25 8.72 1.74 -11.06
C ILE A 25 7.23 1.49 -11.06
N ARG A 26 6.86 0.28 -10.66
CA ARG A 26 5.49 -0.19 -10.49
C ARG A 26 5.38 -0.94 -9.18
N TRP A 27 4.42 -0.53 -8.36
CA TRP A 27 4.10 -1.22 -7.12
C TRP A 27 3.13 -2.36 -7.40
N LYS A 28 3.36 -3.51 -6.76
CA LYS A 28 2.42 -4.62 -6.71
C LYS A 28 2.13 -4.97 -5.26
N LEU A 29 0.87 -5.11 -4.91
CA LEU A 29 0.44 -5.54 -3.58
C LEU A 29 -0.24 -6.90 -3.68
N ASN A 30 0.28 -7.92 -3.00
CA ASN A 30 -0.18 -9.31 -3.11
C ASN A 30 -0.25 -9.81 -4.56
N GLY A 31 0.65 -9.32 -5.42
CA GLY A 31 0.67 -9.62 -6.85
C GLY A 31 -0.22 -8.74 -7.73
N GLU A 32 -1.08 -7.89 -7.15
CA GLU A 32 -1.94 -6.96 -7.90
C GLU A 32 -1.21 -5.65 -8.20
N LEU A 33 -1.21 -5.23 -9.47
CA LEU A 33 -0.54 -4.00 -9.91
C LEU A 33 -1.31 -2.76 -9.45
N LEU A 34 -0.65 -1.88 -8.70
CA LEU A 34 -1.23 -0.62 -8.25
C LEU A 34 -1.15 0.45 -9.36
N PRO A 35 -2.02 1.47 -9.33
CA PRO A 35 -1.97 2.58 -10.30
C PRO A 35 -0.58 3.25 -10.33
N PRO A 36 -0.12 3.72 -11.50
CA PRO A 36 1.17 4.42 -11.58
C PRO A 36 1.14 5.77 -10.84
N GLY A 37 2.33 6.26 -10.48
CA GLY A 37 2.51 7.56 -9.83
C GLY A 37 1.91 7.64 -8.42
N ASP A 38 1.52 8.85 -8.01
CA ASP A 38 1.04 9.15 -6.66
C ASP A 38 -0.16 8.31 -6.19
N LYS A 39 -1.02 7.88 -7.13
CA LYS A 39 -2.21 7.11 -6.78
C LYS A 39 -1.87 5.72 -6.23
N GLY A 40 -0.87 5.05 -6.79
CA GLY A 40 -0.44 3.74 -6.28
C GLY A 40 0.41 3.82 -5.02
N ARG A 41 1.04 4.97 -4.76
CA ARG A 41 1.82 5.18 -3.53
C ARG A 41 0.95 5.38 -2.29
N ARG A 42 -0.28 5.88 -2.45
CA ARG A 42 -1.19 6.27 -1.33
C ARG A 42 -2.17 5.16 -1.02
N TRP A 43 -1.68 4.10 -0.40
CA TRP A 43 -2.49 2.92 -0.11
C TRP A 43 -3.36 3.11 1.15
N ALA A 44 -4.60 2.65 1.06
CA ALA A 44 -5.53 2.58 2.19
C ALA A 44 -5.42 1.18 2.84
N PRO A 45 -4.76 1.06 3.99
CA PRO A 45 -4.49 -0.22 4.62
C PRO A 45 -5.77 -0.85 5.19
N ARG A 46 -5.88 -2.17 5.09
CA ARG A 46 -6.86 -2.96 5.83
C ARG A 46 -6.12 -3.96 6.72
N PRO A 47 -6.69 -4.42 7.84
CA PRO A 47 -6.05 -5.45 8.66
C PRO A 47 -5.78 -6.72 7.85
N GLY A 48 -4.56 -7.23 7.93
CA GLY A 48 -4.14 -8.39 7.15
C GLY A 48 -2.64 -8.45 6.90
N ARG A 49 -2.23 -9.53 6.21
CA ARG A 49 -0.85 -9.72 5.74
C ARG A 49 -0.74 -9.30 4.28
N TYR A 50 0.34 -8.59 3.98
CA TYR A 50 0.59 -8.06 2.66
C TYR A 50 2.03 -8.32 2.24
N GLU A 51 2.20 -8.55 0.95
CA GLU A 51 3.48 -8.54 0.26
C GLU A 51 3.47 -7.37 -0.72
N LEU A 52 4.38 -6.42 -0.52
CA LEU A 52 4.61 -5.32 -1.45
C LEU A 52 5.85 -5.63 -2.27
N ALA A 53 5.68 -5.67 -3.59
CA ALA A 53 6.76 -5.83 -4.53
C ALA A 53 6.98 -4.55 -5.33
N LEU A 54 8.24 -4.17 -5.47
CA LEU A 54 8.70 -3.12 -6.36
C LEU A 54 9.12 -3.77 -7.68
N SER A 55 8.49 -3.38 -8.78
CA SER A 55 8.85 -3.87 -10.13
C SER A 55 9.32 -2.70 -10.99
N ASP A 56 10.16 -2.96 -11.99
CA ASP A 56 10.42 -1.99 -13.05
C ASP A 56 9.29 -1.97 -14.10
N ILE A 57 9.38 -1.06 -15.08
CA ILE A 57 8.42 -0.95 -16.19
C ILE A 57 8.33 -2.18 -17.09
N THR A 58 9.35 -3.06 -17.07
CA THR A 58 9.36 -4.32 -17.82
C THR A 58 8.62 -5.43 -17.08
N GLY A 59 8.22 -5.19 -15.83
CA GLY A 59 7.52 -6.13 -14.97
C GLY A 59 8.43 -7.00 -14.12
N LYS A 60 9.75 -6.83 -14.21
CA LYS A 60 10.72 -7.53 -13.38
C LYS A 60 10.68 -6.97 -11.95
N THR A 61 10.49 -7.86 -10.98
CA THR A 61 10.56 -7.52 -9.55
C THR A 61 12.01 -7.19 -9.16
N GLN A 62 12.19 -6.01 -8.60
CA GLN A 62 13.47 -5.50 -8.09
C GLN A 62 13.62 -5.77 -6.60
N ASP A 63 12.53 -5.63 -5.83
CA ASP A 63 12.53 -5.88 -4.40
C ASP A 63 11.15 -6.33 -3.89
N THR A 64 11.10 -6.96 -2.71
CA THR A 64 9.86 -7.44 -2.08
C THR A 64 9.93 -7.40 -0.56
N VAL A 65 8.90 -6.84 0.06
CA VAL A 65 8.75 -6.74 1.51
C VAL A 65 7.42 -7.34 1.94
N SER A 66 7.45 -8.18 2.98
CA SER A 66 6.26 -8.70 3.65
C SER A 66 6.00 -7.93 4.95
N PHE A 67 4.76 -7.52 5.18
CA PHE A 67 4.35 -6.83 6.40
C PHE A 67 2.93 -7.19 6.85
N GLU A 68 2.60 -6.85 8.09
CA GLU A 68 1.30 -7.08 8.71
C GLU A 68 0.70 -5.75 9.16
N VAL A 69 -0.52 -5.47 8.70
CA VAL A 69 -1.32 -4.37 9.21
C VAL A 69 -2.16 -4.91 10.36
N ARG A 70 -1.90 -4.40 11.57
CA ARG A 70 -2.67 -4.72 12.77
C ARG A 70 -3.70 -3.63 13.02
N GLY A 71 -4.94 -4.03 13.28
CA GLY A 71 -6.04 -3.13 13.59
C GLY A 71 -7.32 -3.90 13.84
N ILE A 72 -8.31 -3.23 14.44
CA ILE A 72 -9.66 -3.77 14.55
C ILE A 72 -10.33 -3.48 13.21
N ALA A 73 -10.72 -4.50 12.45
CA ALA A 73 -11.62 -4.29 11.32
C ALA A 73 -12.95 -3.82 11.91
N THR A 74 -13.17 -2.50 12.00
CA THR A 74 -14.50 -1.98 12.27
C THR A 74 -15.33 -2.34 11.05
N ALA A 75 -16.18 -3.36 11.23
CA ALA A 75 -17.18 -3.76 10.27
C ALA A 75 -18.13 -2.58 10.02
N ASN A 76 -17.80 -1.73 9.07
CA ASN A 76 -18.71 -0.74 8.49
C ASN A 76 -18.31 -0.47 7.03
N ASP A 77 -18.11 -1.55 6.28
CA ASP A 77 -18.27 -1.56 4.83
C ASP A 77 -19.56 -2.35 4.54
N VAL A 78 -20.70 -1.82 4.99
CA VAL A 78 -22.01 -2.29 4.57
C VAL A 78 -22.55 -1.29 3.56
N ARG A 79 -22.39 -1.69 2.30
CA ARG A 79 -23.07 -1.25 1.07
C ARG A 79 -22.59 0.02 0.36
#